data_AF-A0A2D3VUW3-F1
#
_entry.id   AF-A0A2D3VUW3-F1
#
_cell.length_a   1.000
_cell.length_b   1.000
_cell.length_c   1.000
_cell.angle_alpha   90.00
_cell.angle_beta   90.00
_cell.angle_gamma   90.00
#
_symmetry.space_group_name_H-M   'P 1'
#
loop_
_entity.id
_entity.type
_entity.pdbx_description
1 polymer ?
#
loop_
_entity_poly.entity_id
_entity_poly.type
_entity_poly.pdbx_seq_one_letter_code
_entity_poly.pdbx_strand_id
1 'polypeptide(L)'
;MPLEQRGLRESDVIISKIQSVNGTVTVPADTVLEIGTLLTTTDVGVTWTIRQEADWVAGSYAANDVFYHLGHIWKSLVSTNTAEPGTDSAKWEDRGFWGANGVLVEGLDLTANANVLTSGYVVENNLTGFEEALRHQLFDCKIILK
;
A
#
# COMPACT_ATOMS: atom_id res chain seq x y z
N MET A 1 41.61 2.83 3.24
CA MET A 1 40.97 2.42 4.51
C MET A 1 39.67 1.74 4.13
N PRO A 2 39.53 0.42 4.26
CA PRO A 2 38.35 -0.31 3.81
C PRO A 2 37.20 -0.11 4.80
N LEU A 3 35.97 0.04 4.31
CA LEU A 3 34.75 0.07 5.11
C LEU A 3 34.47 -1.35 5.63
N GLU A 4 35.01 -1.66 6.81
CA GLU A 4 34.65 -2.88 7.53
C GLU A 4 33.17 -2.83 7.93
N GLN A 5 32.50 -3.95 7.69
CA GLN A 5 31.10 -4.26 7.91
C GLN A 5 30.64 -3.81 9.31
N ARG A 6 29.93 -2.68 9.37
CA ARG A 6 29.28 -2.19 10.60
C ARG A 6 28.07 -3.07 10.90
N GLY A 7 28.19 -3.99 11.85
CA GLY A 7 27.04 -4.81 12.24
C GLY A 7 27.14 -5.64 13.52
N LEU A 8 28.20 -5.54 14.33
CA LEU A 8 28.32 -6.32 15.57
C LEU A 8 29.07 -5.55 16.67
N ARG A 9 28.65 -4.31 16.98
CA ARG A 9 29.08 -3.68 18.24
C ARG A 9 28.02 -3.96 19.30
N GLU A 10 28.44 -4.31 20.50
CA GLU A 10 27.59 -4.51 21.70
C GLU A 10 26.74 -3.26 22.07
N SER A 11 26.86 -2.17 21.32
CA SER A 11 26.12 -0.92 21.50
C SER A 11 24.90 -0.77 20.58
N ASP A 12 24.64 -1.72 19.68
CA ASP A 12 23.50 -1.65 18.76
C ASP A 12 22.25 -2.27 19.40
N VAL A 13 21.24 -1.44 19.70
CA VAL A 13 19.93 -1.88 20.18
C VAL A 13 19.03 -2.17 18.98
N ILE A 14 18.74 -3.44 18.72
CA ILE A 14 17.79 -3.87 17.68
C ILE A 14 16.47 -4.21 18.36
N ILE A 15 15.45 -3.37 18.19
CA ILE A 15 14.09 -3.64 18.65
C ILE A 15 13.28 -4.13 17.45
N SER A 16 12.97 -5.42 17.43
CA SER A 16 11.98 -6.00 16.51
C SER A 16 10.65 -6.13 17.25
N LYS A 17 9.73 -5.19 17.02
CA LYS A 17 8.41 -5.21 17.65
C LYS A 17 7.34 -5.49 16.59
N ILE A 18 6.60 -6.57 16.79
CA ILE A 18 5.36 -6.83 16.06
C ILE A 18 4.27 -5.99 16.72
N GLN A 19 3.56 -5.20 15.93
CA GLN A 19 2.48 -4.34 16.40
C GLN A 19 1.26 -4.52 15.52
N SER A 20 0.11 -4.61 16.16
CA SER A 20 -1.17 -4.43 15.53
C SER A 20 -2.01 -3.43 16.32
N VAL A 21 -2.96 -2.81 15.64
CA VAL A 21 -3.88 -1.84 16.21
C VAL A 21 -5.30 -2.25 15.87
N ASN A 22 -6.24 -1.93 16.76
CA ASN A 22 -7.66 -2.07 16.46
C ASN A 22 -8.18 -0.75 15.93
N GLY A 23 -8.78 -0.77 14.74
CA GLY A 23 -9.31 0.41 14.07
C GLY A 23 -10.56 0.08 13.28
N THR A 24 -11.28 1.10 12.86
CA THR A 24 -12.48 0.92 12.03
C THR A 24 -12.04 0.71 10.58
N VAL A 25 -12.25 -0.48 10.04
CA VAL A 25 -11.98 -0.79 8.64
C VAL A 25 -13.23 -0.55 7.82
N THR A 26 -13.14 0.37 6.87
CA THR A 26 -14.26 0.68 5.96
C THR A 26 -14.26 -0.32 4.82
N VAL A 27 -15.34 -1.10 4.76
CA VAL A 27 -15.58 -2.06 3.68
C VAL A 27 -16.52 -1.40 2.67
N PRO A 28 -16.12 -1.24 1.39
CA PRO A 28 -17.02 -0.76 0.34
C PRO A 28 -18.23 -1.69 0.19
N ALA A 29 -19.35 -1.14 -0.28
CA ALA A 29 -20.56 -1.94 -0.49
C ALA A 29 -20.28 -3.14 -1.41
N ASP A 30 -20.95 -4.26 -1.12
CA ASP A 30 -20.88 -5.51 -1.91
C ASP A 30 -19.46 -6.08 -2.09
N THR A 31 -18.53 -5.74 -1.19
CA THR A 31 -17.14 -6.22 -1.22
C THR A 31 -16.83 -7.01 0.05
N VAL A 32 -16.02 -8.06 -0.08
CA VAL A 32 -15.45 -8.79 1.05
C VAL A 32 -13.95 -8.52 1.08
N LEU A 33 -13.45 -8.09 2.24
CA LEU A 33 -12.02 -7.94 2.47
C LEU A 33 -11.48 -9.25 3.05
N GLU A 34 -10.54 -9.85 2.33
CA GLU A 34 -9.88 -11.07 2.77
C GLU A 34 -8.71 -10.75 3.71
N ILE A 35 -8.30 -11.74 4.50
CA ILE A 35 -7.07 -11.67 5.29
C ILE A 35 -5.90 -11.35 4.35
N GLY A 36 -5.02 -10.45 4.76
CA GLY A 36 -3.89 -10.02 3.94
C GLY A 36 -4.20 -8.84 3.02
N THR A 37 -5.43 -8.31 3.04
CA THR A 37 -5.76 -7.07 2.31
C THR A 37 -4.91 -5.91 2.84
N LEU A 38 -4.25 -5.21 1.92
CA LEU A 38 -3.49 -4.00 2.24
C LEU A 38 -4.44 -2.82 2.51
N LEU A 39 -4.18 -2.13 3.61
CA LEU A 39 -4.97 -0.99 4.09
C LEU A 39 -4.11 0.25 4.20
N THR A 40 -4.75 1.41 4.10
CA THR A 40 -4.16 2.71 4.39
C THR A 40 -4.90 3.42 5.51
N THR A 41 -4.13 4.08 6.39
CA THR A 41 -4.61 5.01 7.40
C THR A 41 -3.82 6.31 7.34
N THR A 42 -4.50 7.43 7.53
CA THR A 42 -3.87 8.76 7.72
C THR A 42 -4.08 9.32 9.13
N ASP A 43 -4.84 8.61 9.97
CA ASP A 43 -5.28 9.05 11.29
C ASP A 43 -4.67 8.19 12.42
N VAL A 44 -3.48 7.66 12.17
CA VAL A 44 -2.70 6.87 13.14
C VAL A 44 -3.43 5.57 13.54
N GLY A 45 -4.16 4.98 12.60
CA GLY A 45 -4.77 3.66 12.74
C GLY A 45 -6.15 3.65 13.40
N VAL A 46 -6.83 4.80 13.44
CA VAL A 46 -8.22 4.89 13.93
C VAL A 46 -9.19 4.43 12.85
N THR A 47 -8.97 4.87 11.61
CA THR A 47 -9.73 4.44 10.43
C THR A 47 -8.80 3.87 9.36
N TRP A 48 -9.29 2.84 8.71
CA TRP A 48 -8.58 2.11 7.68
C TRP A 48 -9.46 2.00 6.44
N THR A 49 -8.85 2.22 5.30
CA THR A 49 -9.52 2.15 3.99
C THR A 49 -8.67 1.34 3.02
N ILE A 50 -9.33 0.74 2.04
CA ILE A 50 -8.64 0.15 0.88
C ILE A 50 -8.44 1.22 -0.20
N ARG A 51 -7.57 0.91 -1.16
CA ARG A 51 -7.47 1.67 -2.42
C ARG A 51 -8.85 1.76 -3.09
N GLN A 52 -9.23 2.96 -3.54
CA GLN A 52 -10.49 3.16 -4.26
C GLN A 52 -10.27 3.26 -5.77
N GLU A 53 -9.05 3.60 -6.18
CA GLU A 53 -8.64 3.75 -7.55
C GLU A 53 -8.56 2.38 -8.24
N ALA A 54 -9.12 2.32 -9.44
CA ALA A 54 -9.02 1.15 -10.30
C ALA A 54 -7.58 0.99 -10.82
N ASP A 55 -7.18 -0.26 -11.04
CA ASP A 55 -5.91 -0.56 -11.70
C ASP A 55 -5.93 -0.03 -13.13
N TRP A 56 -4.83 0.59 -13.54
CA TRP A 56 -4.65 1.00 -14.91
C TRP A 56 -4.59 -0.22 -15.84
N VAL A 57 -5.30 -0.13 -16.96
CA VAL A 57 -5.23 -1.11 -18.04
C VAL A 57 -4.88 -0.42 -19.35
N ALA A 58 -4.32 -1.14 -20.33
CA ALA A 58 -4.08 -0.52 -21.64
C ALA A 58 -5.42 -0.11 -22.29
N GLY A 59 -5.58 1.18 -22.60
CA GLY A 59 -6.86 1.74 -23.02
C GLY A 59 -6.79 3.22 -23.40
N SER A 60 -7.95 3.86 -23.55
CA SER A 60 -8.06 5.30 -23.80
C SER A 60 -8.81 5.97 -22.66
N TYR A 61 -8.22 7.01 -22.09
CA TYR A 61 -8.72 7.67 -20.89
C TYR A 61 -9.09 9.12 -21.14
N ALA A 62 -10.10 9.61 -20.43
CA ALA A 62 -10.47 11.01 -20.46
C ALA A 62 -9.49 11.86 -19.64
N ALA A 63 -9.58 13.19 -19.81
CA ALA A 63 -8.84 14.10 -18.96
C ALA A 63 -9.42 14.07 -17.54
N ASN A 64 -8.55 14.07 -16.55
CA ASN A 64 -8.84 13.96 -15.12
C ASN A 64 -9.24 12.58 -14.60
N ASP A 65 -9.24 11.54 -15.43
CA ASP A 65 -9.40 10.17 -14.92
C ASP A 65 -8.23 9.81 -13.99
N VAL A 66 -8.51 9.07 -12.92
CA VAL A 66 -7.53 8.69 -11.88
C VAL A 66 -7.43 7.18 -11.81
N PHE A 67 -6.21 6.66 -11.83
CA PHE A 67 -5.91 5.23 -11.79
C PHE A 67 -4.72 4.93 -10.89
N TYR A 68 -4.62 3.67 -10.49
CA TYR A 68 -3.45 3.14 -9.82
C TYR A 68 -2.55 2.40 -10.81
N HIS A 69 -1.25 2.68 -10.78
CA HIS A 69 -0.25 1.97 -11.59
C HIS A 69 1.11 1.98 -10.90
N LEU A 70 1.74 0.81 -10.76
CA LEU A 70 3.09 0.63 -10.23
C LEU A 70 3.29 1.30 -8.86
N GLY A 71 2.36 1.07 -7.92
CA GLY A 71 2.46 1.68 -6.58
C GLY A 71 1.98 3.13 -6.47
N HIS A 72 1.69 3.82 -7.57
CA HIS A 72 1.33 5.24 -7.58
C HIS A 72 -0.11 5.49 -8.03
N ILE A 73 -0.67 6.61 -7.58
CA ILE A 73 -1.94 7.14 -8.08
C ILE A 73 -1.62 8.16 -9.16
N TRP A 74 -2.14 7.94 -10.36
CA TRP A 74 -1.91 8.77 -11.53
C TRP A 74 -3.20 9.43 -11.99
N LYS A 75 -3.09 10.67 -12.46
CA LYS A 75 -4.19 11.40 -13.07
C LYS A 75 -3.87 11.72 -14.52
N SER A 76 -4.78 11.39 -15.43
CA SER A 76 -4.65 11.76 -16.85
C SER A 76 -4.84 13.27 -17.04
N LEU A 77 -3.94 13.91 -17.77
CA LEU A 77 -3.96 15.35 -18.06
C LEU A 77 -4.64 15.69 -19.39
N VAL A 78 -4.75 14.71 -20.29
CA VAL A 78 -5.27 14.91 -21.65
C VAL A 78 -6.46 13.98 -21.92
N SER A 79 -7.35 14.41 -22.81
CA SER A 79 -8.40 13.53 -23.32
C SER A 79 -7.81 12.47 -24.25
N THR A 80 -8.46 11.31 -24.35
CA THR A 80 -8.02 10.18 -25.18
C THR A 80 -6.56 9.77 -24.90
N ASN A 81 -6.15 9.81 -23.64
CA ASN A 81 -4.82 9.40 -23.23
C ASN A 81 -4.66 7.89 -23.39
N THR A 82 -3.69 7.47 -24.20
CA THR A 82 -3.34 6.06 -24.43
C THR A 82 -1.92 5.71 -23.97
N ALA A 83 -1.20 6.68 -23.39
CA ALA A 83 0.15 6.43 -22.89
C ALA A 83 0.08 5.71 -21.55
N GLU A 84 1.07 4.85 -21.27
CA GLU A 84 1.20 4.21 -19.96
C GLU A 84 1.59 5.26 -18.90
N PRO A 85 1.01 5.22 -17.69
CA PRO A 85 1.36 6.14 -16.60
C PRO A 85 2.87 6.11 -16.30
N GLY A 86 3.45 7.28 -16.05
CA GLY A 86 4.88 7.44 -15.82
C GLY A 86 5.76 7.47 -17.09
N THR A 87 5.22 7.18 -18.28
CA THR A 87 6.00 7.23 -19.53
C THR A 87 6.02 8.60 -20.20
N ASP A 88 5.02 9.44 -19.94
CA ASP A 88 4.85 10.76 -20.56
C ASP A 88 4.32 11.77 -19.53
N SER A 89 5.20 12.66 -19.06
CA SER A 89 4.89 13.67 -18.04
C SER A 89 3.98 14.80 -18.54
N ALA A 90 3.76 14.92 -19.86
CA ALA A 90 2.77 15.85 -20.40
C ALA A 90 1.34 15.26 -20.34
N LYS A 91 1.21 13.94 -20.18
CA LYS A 91 -0.07 13.23 -20.18
C LYS A 91 -0.49 12.73 -18.81
N TRP A 92 0.45 12.58 -17.88
CA TRP A 92 0.20 12.03 -16.55
C TRP A 92 0.73 12.93 -15.45
N GLU A 93 -0.12 13.17 -14.45
CA GLU A 93 0.24 13.78 -13.18
C GLU A 93 0.34 12.68 -12.12
N ASP A 94 1.52 12.56 -11.50
CA ASP A 94 1.73 11.69 -10.35
C ASP A 94 1.12 12.36 -9.10
N ARG A 95 0.18 11.68 -8.44
CA ARG A 95 -0.45 12.12 -7.19
C ARG A 95 0.20 11.50 -5.95
N GLY A 96 1.24 10.70 -6.14
CA GLY A 96 2.01 10.06 -5.09
C GLY A 96 1.68 8.57 -4.94
N PHE A 97 2.48 7.92 -4.10
CA PHE A 97 2.34 6.50 -3.78
C PHE A 97 1.03 6.21 -3.05
N TRP A 98 0.45 5.05 -3.34
CA TRP A 98 -0.65 4.52 -2.54
C TRP A 98 -0.10 4.12 -1.16
N GLY A 99 -0.45 4.93 -0.15
CA GLY A 99 0.02 4.89 1.24
C GLY A 99 -0.35 3.65 2.07
N ALA A 100 -0.40 2.44 1.50
CA ALA A 100 -0.55 1.19 2.23
C ALA A 100 0.44 1.10 3.41
N ASN A 101 -0.11 1.01 4.62
CA ASN A 101 0.64 1.03 5.89
C ASN A 101 0.03 0.09 6.94
N GLY A 102 -0.87 -0.78 6.52
CA GLY A 102 -1.42 -1.84 7.36
C GLY A 102 -1.83 -3.06 6.56
N VAL A 103 -1.89 -4.19 7.24
CA VAL A 103 -2.37 -5.46 6.67
C VAL A 103 -3.52 -5.96 7.53
N LEU A 104 -4.66 -6.22 6.90
CA LEU A 104 -5.82 -6.78 7.57
C LEU A 104 -5.52 -8.21 8.04
N VAL A 105 -5.79 -8.51 9.32
CA VAL A 105 -5.50 -9.84 9.89
C VAL A 105 -6.73 -10.75 10.01
N GLU A 106 -7.91 -10.26 9.64
CA GLU A 106 -9.18 -10.98 9.68
C GLU A 106 -10.03 -10.70 8.44
N GLY A 107 -10.97 -11.59 8.08
CA GLY A 107 -11.88 -11.33 6.97
C GLY A 107 -13.05 -10.43 7.39
N LEU A 108 -13.45 -9.49 6.54
CA LEU A 108 -14.57 -8.57 6.82
C LEU A 108 -15.52 -8.46 5.62
N ASP A 109 -16.82 -8.62 5.86
CA ASP A 109 -17.91 -8.46 4.89
C ASP A 109 -18.69 -7.15 5.10
N LEU A 110 -18.40 -6.42 6.18
CA LEU A 110 -19.02 -5.16 6.53
C LEU A 110 -18.08 -4.28 7.35
N THR A 111 -18.30 -2.96 7.29
CA THR A 111 -17.51 -1.99 8.05
C THR A 111 -17.59 -2.29 9.54
N ALA A 112 -16.44 -2.56 10.16
CA ALA A 112 -16.35 -2.98 11.55
C ALA A 112 -15.03 -2.54 12.19
N ASN A 113 -14.96 -2.65 13.52
CA ASN A 113 -13.68 -2.56 14.22
C ASN A 113 -12.93 -3.88 14.04
N ALA A 114 -11.70 -3.80 13.56
CA ALA A 114 -10.89 -4.96 13.25
C ALA A 114 -9.42 -4.72 13.60
N ASN A 115 -8.69 -5.82 13.78
CA ASN A 115 -7.27 -5.78 14.02
C ASN A 115 -6.51 -5.61 12.69
N VAL A 116 -5.55 -4.69 12.68
CA VAL A 116 -4.70 -4.38 11.54
C VAL A 116 -3.24 -4.44 11.97
N LEU A 117 -2.45 -5.25 11.29
CA LEU A 117 -1.01 -5.33 11.49
C LEU A 117 -0.35 -4.07 10.96
N THR A 118 0.40 -3.36 11.80
CA THR A 118 1.13 -2.15 11.44
C THR A 118 2.63 -2.33 11.44
N SER A 119 3.14 -3.38 12.10
CA SER A 119 4.52 -3.86 11.96
C SER A 119 4.59 -5.36 12.23
N GLY A 120 5.40 -6.10 11.47
CA GLY A 120 5.53 -7.53 11.66
C GLY A 120 6.02 -8.26 10.43
N TYR A 121 5.65 -9.54 10.31
CA TYR A 121 6.00 -10.38 9.17
C TYR A 121 4.74 -10.82 8.46
N VAL A 122 4.74 -10.74 7.13
CA VAL A 122 3.65 -11.22 6.28
C VAL A 122 4.23 -12.04 5.14
N VAL A 123 3.49 -13.06 4.70
CA VAL A 123 3.87 -13.87 3.54
C VAL A 123 3.35 -13.17 2.30
N GLU A 124 4.24 -12.85 1.37
CA GLU A 124 3.92 -12.03 0.20
C GLU A 124 2.78 -12.62 -0.65
N ASN A 125 2.82 -13.94 -0.87
CA ASN A 125 1.81 -14.66 -1.64
C ASN A 125 0.40 -14.63 -1.03
N ASN A 126 0.28 -14.23 0.23
CA ASN A 126 -1.01 -14.14 0.93
C ASN A 126 -1.53 -12.69 1.00
N LEU A 127 -0.81 -11.73 0.42
CA LEU A 127 -1.27 -10.34 0.39
C LEU A 127 -2.22 -10.12 -0.79
N THR A 128 -3.35 -9.47 -0.50
CA THR A 128 -4.31 -9.06 -1.52
C THR A 128 -4.05 -7.60 -1.90
N GLY A 129 -3.93 -7.35 -3.21
CA GLY A 129 -3.61 -6.01 -3.74
C GLY A 129 -2.13 -5.62 -3.60
N PHE A 130 -1.24 -6.60 -3.39
CA PHE A 130 0.20 -6.35 -3.34
C PHE A 130 0.79 -6.22 -4.75
N GLU A 131 1.63 -5.21 -4.92
CA GLU A 131 2.53 -5.04 -6.05
C GLU A 131 3.96 -4.90 -5.55
N GLU A 132 4.94 -5.32 -6.36
CA GLU A 132 6.37 -5.20 -6.04
C GLU A 132 6.76 -3.76 -5.67
N ALA A 133 6.13 -2.77 -6.29
CA ALA A 133 6.36 -1.36 -6.02
C ALA A 133 6.04 -0.96 -4.56
N LEU A 134 5.15 -1.69 -3.87
CA LEU A 134 4.79 -1.43 -2.48
C LEU A 134 5.78 -2.05 -1.49
N ARG A 135 6.71 -2.92 -1.93
CA ARG A 135 7.65 -3.63 -1.04
C ARG A 135 8.44 -2.69 -0.15
N HIS A 136 9.02 -1.64 -0.74
CA HIS A 136 9.83 -0.67 -0.02
C HIS A 136 8.99 0.09 1.03
N GLN A 137 7.76 0.42 0.69
CA GLN A 137 6.86 1.14 1.58
C GLN A 137 6.39 0.28 2.76
N LEU A 138 6.00 -0.96 2.51
CA LEU A 138 5.67 -1.90 3.59
C LEU A 138 6.88 -2.10 4.52
N PHE A 139 8.08 -2.16 3.96
CA PHE A 139 9.31 -2.23 4.74
C PHE A 139 9.56 -0.97 5.60
N ASP A 140 9.24 0.23 5.09
CA ASP A 140 9.32 1.47 5.86
C ASP A 140 8.36 1.45 7.06
N CYS A 141 7.16 0.86 6.88
CA CYS A 141 6.22 0.56 7.95
C CYS A 141 6.64 -0.61 8.85
N LYS A 142 7.82 -1.21 8.65
CA LYS A 142 8.31 -2.39 9.39
C LYS A 142 7.43 -3.63 9.20
N ILE A 143 6.72 -3.71 8.07
CA ILE A 143 6.04 -4.91 7.59
C ILE A 143 7.03 -5.63 6.65
N ILE A 144 7.58 -6.73 7.14
CA ILE A 144 8.63 -7.50 6.47
C ILE A 144 7.97 -8.63 5.68
N LEU A 145 8.17 -8.62 4.37
CA LEU A 145 7.71 -9.67 3.48
C LEU A 145 8.63 -10.90 3.58
N LYS A 146 8.04 -12.09 3.69
CA LYS A 146 8.71 -13.39 3.70
C LYS A 146 8.24 -14.28 2.56
#